data_AF-A0A2V5TKI5-F1
#
_entry.id   AF-A0A2V5TKI5-F1
#
_cell.length_a   1.000
_cell.length_b   1.000
_cell.length_c   1.000
_cell.angle_alpha   90.00
_cell.angle_beta   90.00
_cell.angle_gamma   90.00
#
_symmetry.space_group_name_H-M   'P 1'
#
loop_
_entity.id
_entity.type
_entity.pdbx_description
1 polymer ?
#
loop_
_entity_poly.entity_id
_entity_poly.type
_entity_poly.pdbx_seq_one_letter_code
_entity_poly.pdbx_strand_id
1 'polypeptide(L)'
;MKTTFVVCAVLLAATALMADLTTYTYDSAGRVIAVHYGTGTTTTYQYDATGNLLRFADTLNADSDNDGMADSWELSFFGGLSRDGLGDFDSDGMPDVAEFLAGTLPNDPNSVLQLSRNVTVTQTTTTLQWSAVAGKVYRVQYKDSLSDPGWNDLPGDVTATGGTASQIDTTVTSGPQRFYRVQLVR
;
A
#
# COMPACT_ATOMS: atom_id res chain seq x y z
N MET A 1 -3.00 33.35 17.02
CA MET A 1 -2.72 32.09 16.29
C MET A 1 -1.57 32.34 15.35
N LYS A 2 -0.46 31.62 15.48
CA LYS A 2 0.62 31.65 14.50
C LYS A 2 0.43 30.43 13.59
N THR A 3 -0.14 30.66 12.41
CA THR A 3 -0.24 29.63 11.37
C THR A 3 1.06 29.65 10.58
N THR A 4 1.92 28.67 10.82
CA THR A 4 3.15 28.50 10.04
C THR A 4 2.86 27.54 8.90
N PHE A 5 3.00 27.99 7.65
CA PHE A 5 2.93 27.15 6.47
C PHE A 5 4.26 26.43 6.34
N VAL A 6 4.25 25.10 6.49
CA VAL A 6 5.41 24.26 6.18
C VAL A 6 4.97 23.31 5.09
N VAL A 7 5.47 23.51 3.87
CA VAL A 7 5.34 22.54 2.80
C VAL A 7 6.26 21.37 3.17
N CYS A 8 5.69 20.33 3.76
CA CYS A 8 6.42 19.12 4.11
C CYS A 8 5.86 17.99 3.26
N ALA A 9 6.57 17.63 2.18
CA ALA A 9 6.26 16.45 1.41
C ALA A 9 6.57 15.21 2.26
N VAL A 10 5.54 14.56 2.80
CA VAL A 10 5.68 13.22 3.39
C VAL A 10 5.50 12.22 2.25
N LEU A 11 6.61 11.55 1.94
CA LEU A 11 6.75 10.54 0.92
C LEU A 11 5.95 9.29 1.31
N LEU A 12 4.70 9.18 0.85
CA LEU A 12 4.07 7.87 0.63
C LEU A 12 4.17 7.58 -0.87
N ALA A 13 4.82 6.48 -1.21
CA ALA A 13 5.10 6.10 -2.59
C ALA A 13 3.81 5.81 -3.36
N ALA A 14 3.36 6.79 -4.14
CA ALA A 14 2.76 6.64 -5.46
C ALA A 14 2.67 8.05 -6.05
N THR A 15 3.04 8.20 -7.32
CA THR A 15 3.16 9.49 -8.01
C THR A 15 1.84 10.26 -8.04
N ALA A 16 1.66 11.17 -7.08
CA ALA A 16 0.86 12.37 -7.25
C ALA A 16 1.72 13.55 -6.82
N LEU A 17 2.07 14.39 -7.79
CA LEU A 17 2.66 15.70 -7.61
C LEU A 17 1.60 16.67 -7.09
N MET A 18 0.84 16.30 -6.05
CA MET A 18 0.03 17.22 -5.28
C MET A 18 0.86 17.50 -4.03
N ALA A 19 1.57 18.63 -4.05
CA ALA A 19 2.14 19.18 -2.83
C ALA A 19 0.97 19.59 -1.92
N ASP A 20 0.39 18.61 -1.24
CA ASP A 20 -0.75 18.81 -0.39
C ASP A 20 -0.31 19.64 0.82
N LEU A 21 -0.98 20.78 1.00
CA LEU A 21 -0.62 21.75 2.01
C LEU A 21 -0.78 21.10 3.40
N THR A 22 0.33 20.72 4.01
CA THR A 22 0.33 20.23 5.40
C THR A 22 0.37 21.43 6.33
N THR A 23 -0.67 21.61 7.15
CA THR A 23 -0.72 22.68 8.15
C THR A 23 -0.65 22.12 9.56
N TYR A 24 -0.03 22.87 10.46
CA TYR A 24 0.18 22.46 11.84
C TYR A 24 -0.53 23.44 12.76
N THR A 25 -1.23 22.92 13.76
CA THR A 25 -1.75 23.70 14.88
C THR A 25 -0.94 23.41 16.13
N TYR A 26 -0.75 24.43 16.96
CA TYR A 26 0.08 24.36 18.15
C TYR A 26 -0.69 24.81 19.39
N ASP A 27 -0.36 24.25 20.54
CA ASP A 27 -0.80 24.78 21.83
C ASP A 27 -0.02 26.05 22.25
N SER A 28 -0.36 26.59 23.42
CA SER A 28 0.30 27.77 23.98
C SER A 28 1.76 27.53 24.37
N ALA A 29 2.20 26.28 24.52
CA ALA A 29 3.58 25.89 24.78
C ALA A 29 4.39 25.65 23.47
N GLY A 30 3.76 25.80 22.30
CA GLY A 30 4.40 25.59 21.00
C GLY A 30 4.52 24.13 20.59
N ARG A 31 3.78 23.22 21.23
CA ARG A 31 3.72 21.79 20.86
C ARG A 31 2.63 21.58 19.82
N VAL A 32 2.84 20.68 18.86
CA VAL A 32 1.87 20.37 17.80
C VAL A 32 0.66 19.65 18.38
N ILE A 33 -0.55 20.18 18.21
CA ILE A 33 -1.79 19.54 18.66
C ILE A 33 -2.63 18.98 17.51
N ALA A 34 -2.40 19.44 16.28
CA ALA A 34 -2.92 18.78 15.09
C ALA A 34 -2.02 18.99 13.87
N VAL A 35 -1.92 17.97 13.04
CA VAL A 35 -1.36 18.00 11.68
C VAL A 35 -2.53 17.80 10.73
N HIS A 36 -2.82 18.79 9.89
CA HIS A 36 -3.84 18.69 8.85
C HIS A 36 -3.15 18.43 7.53
N TYR A 37 -3.49 17.32 6.90
CA TYR A 37 -2.99 16.96 5.58
C TYR A 37 -3.90 17.57 4.50
N GLY A 38 -3.36 17.84 3.31
CA GLY A 38 -4.15 18.40 2.21
C GLY A 38 -5.25 17.46 1.69
N THR A 39 -5.15 16.16 2.03
CA THR A 39 -6.18 15.12 1.82
C THR A 39 -7.41 15.29 2.71
N GLY A 40 -7.42 16.26 3.64
CA GLY A 40 -8.49 16.46 4.61
C GLY A 40 -8.36 15.60 5.88
N THR A 41 -7.37 14.70 5.95
CA THR A 41 -7.10 13.93 7.16
C THR A 41 -6.39 14.78 8.22
N THR A 42 -6.53 14.39 9.48
CA THR A 42 -5.87 15.07 10.59
C THR A 42 -5.32 14.05 11.59
N THR A 43 -4.07 14.25 12.00
CA THR A 43 -3.52 13.61 13.19
C THR A 43 -3.57 14.59 14.34
N THR A 44 -4.18 14.20 15.47
CA THR A 44 -4.31 15.06 16.67
C THR A 44 -3.55 14.51 17.86
N TYR A 45 -3.00 15.42 18.66
CA TYR A 45 -2.21 15.14 19.85
C TYR A 45 -2.80 15.91 21.03
N GLN A 46 -2.96 15.25 22.17
CA GLN A 46 -3.27 15.91 23.44
C GLN A 46 -2.16 15.62 24.43
N TYR A 47 -1.69 16.65 25.13
CA TYR A 47 -0.64 16.53 26.12
C TYR A 47 -1.14 16.91 27.51
N ASP A 48 -0.53 16.32 28.53
CA ASP A 48 -0.68 16.80 29.90
C ASP A 48 0.08 18.12 30.14
N ALA A 49 -0.11 18.68 31.33
CA ALA A 49 0.53 19.92 31.76
C ALA A 49 2.07 19.82 31.86
N THR A 50 2.62 18.61 31.95
CA THR A 50 4.05 18.34 32.09
C THR A 50 4.77 18.05 30.78
N GLY A 51 4.06 17.81 29.67
CA GLY A 51 4.70 17.49 28.39
C GLY A 51 4.30 16.15 27.78
N ASN A 52 3.67 15.25 28.53
CA ASN A 52 3.50 13.87 28.09
C ASN A 52 2.25 13.72 27.23
N LEU A 53 2.31 12.84 26.23
CA LEU A 53 1.19 12.55 25.33
C LEU A 53 0.10 11.78 26.09
N LEU A 54 -1.09 12.38 26.20
CA LEU A 54 -2.30 11.76 26.78
C LEU A 54 -3.14 11.04 25.73
N ARG A 55 -3.23 11.58 24.51
CA ARG A 55 -4.03 11.00 23.44
C ARG A 55 -3.42 11.28 22.07
N PHE A 56 -3.51 10.27 21.22
CA PHE A 56 -3.20 10.31 19.80
C PHE A 56 -4.44 9.84 19.04
N ALA A 57 -4.85 10.57 18.00
CA ALA A 57 -5.89 10.11 17.08
C ALA A 57 -5.47 10.46 15.66
N ASP A 58 -5.49 9.45 14.78
CA ASP A 58 -5.09 9.57 13.38
C ASP A 58 -6.25 9.16 12.49
N THR A 59 -6.77 10.09 11.69
CA THR A 59 -7.86 9.81 10.76
C THR A 59 -7.36 9.33 9.40
N LEU A 60 -6.03 9.20 9.20
CA LEU A 60 -5.48 8.70 7.94
C LEU A 60 -5.92 7.25 7.66
N ASN A 61 -6.00 6.43 8.72
CA ASN A 61 -6.39 5.03 8.65
C ASN A 61 -7.78 4.78 9.27
N ALA A 62 -8.61 5.82 9.39
CA ALA A 62 -9.99 5.62 9.79
C ALA A 62 -10.72 4.85 8.67
N ASP A 63 -11.56 3.92 9.05
CA ASP A 63 -12.42 3.12 8.16
C ASP A 63 -13.81 3.15 8.82
N SER A 64 -14.63 4.11 8.39
CA SER A 64 -15.89 4.48 9.05
C SER A 64 -17.01 3.50 8.76
N ASP A 65 -17.01 2.84 7.61
CA ASP A 65 -17.99 1.85 7.19
C ASP A 65 -17.49 0.39 7.33
N ASN A 66 -16.23 0.20 7.74
CA ASN A 66 -15.58 -1.08 8.05
C ASN A 66 -15.50 -2.03 6.85
N ASP A 67 -15.23 -1.48 5.67
CA ASP A 67 -15.12 -2.25 4.44
C ASP A 67 -13.67 -2.68 4.14
N GLY A 68 -12.71 -2.21 4.94
CA GLY A 68 -11.29 -2.52 4.82
C GLY A 68 -10.49 -1.51 3.99
N MET A 69 -11.12 -0.42 3.54
CA MET A 69 -10.47 0.72 2.92
C MET A 69 -10.43 1.90 3.90
N ALA A 70 -9.38 2.72 3.82
CA ALA A 70 -9.32 3.91 4.66
C ALA A 70 -10.17 5.03 4.05
N ASP A 71 -10.95 5.73 4.88
CA ASP A 71 -11.80 6.87 4.51
C ASP A 71 -11.03 7.89 3.66
N SER A 72 -9.76 8.12 4.01
CA SER A 72 -8.89 9.08 3.34
C SER A 72 -8.54 8.69 1.91
N TRP A 73 -8.36 7.39 1.68
CA TRP A 73 -8.08 6.82 0.38
C TRP A 73 -9.34 6.86 -0.48
N GLU A 74 -10.47 6.45 0.06
CA GLU A 74 -11.75 6.49 -0.63
C GLU A 74 -12.17 7.92 -1.02
N LEU A 75 -12.03 8.89 -0.12
CA LEU A 75 -12.32 10.30 -0.43
C LEU A 75 -11.39 10.83 -1.53
N SER A 76 -10.13 10.39 -1.58
CA SER A 76 -9.18 10.81 -2.60
C SER A 76 -9.51 10.26 -3.99
N PHE A 77 -9.95 9.00 -4.08
CA PHE A 77 -10.18 8.33 -5.37
C PHE A 77 -11.64 8.41 -5.84
N PHE A 78 -12.59 8.35 -4.91
CA PHE A 78 -14.02 8.22 -5.21
C PHE A 78 -14.85 9.42 -4.74
N GLY A 79 -14.32 10.25 -3.83
CA GLY A 79 -15.01 11.42 -3.30
C GLY A 79 -16.12 11.11 -2.28
N GLY A 80 -16.18 9.88 -1.76
CA GLY A 80 -17.14 9.45 -0.75
C GLY A 80 -16.85 8.05 -0.20
N LEU A 81 -17.56 7.69 0.87
CA LEU A 81 -17.43 6.44 1.66
C LEU A 81 -18.59 5.48 1.35
N SER A 82 -18.96 5.35 0.08
CA SER A 82 -20.12 4.53 -0.31
C SER A 82 -19.74 3.33 -1.15
N ARG A 83 -18.46 3.23 -1.53
CA ARG A 83 -17.94 2.01 -2.15
C ARG A 83 -17.66 1.05 -1.00
N ASP A 84 -17.79 -0.25 -1.27
CA ASP A 84 -17.65 -1.32 -0.28
C ASP A 84 -16.38 -2.14 -0.52
N GLY A 85 -15.48 -1.63 -1.36
CA GLY A 85 -14.22 -2.26 -1.73
C GLY A 85 -14.32 -3.47 -2.66
N LEU A 86 -15.52 -3.99 -2.92
CA LEU A 86 -15.74 -5.17 -3.77
C LEU A 86 -15.86 -4.81 -5.26
N GLY A 87 -16.04 -3.53 -5.57
CA GLY A 87 -16.02 -3.00 -6.93
C GLY A 87 -14.62 -3.04 -7.55
N ASP A 88 -14.57 -2.73 -8.84
CA ASP A 88 -13.35 -2.62 -9.64
C ASP A 88 -13.52 -1.31 -10.44
N PHE A 89 -12.93 -0.22 -9.95
CA PHE A 89 -13.21 1.13 -10.44
C PHE A 89 -12.66 1.39 -11.83
N ASP A 90 -11.52 0.79 -12.21
CA ASP A 90 -10.90 0.95 -13.51
C ASP A 90 -11.01 -0.27 -14.44
N SER A 91 -11.67 -1.34 -13.98
CA SER A 91 -11.97 -2.56 -14.73
C SER A 91 -10.75 -3.38 -15.13
N ASP A 92 -9.71 -3.41 -14.29
CA ASP A 92 -8.48 -4.18 -14.50
C ASP A 92 -8.52 -5.61 -13.93
N GLY A 93 -9.60 -5.95 -13.21
CA GLY A 93 -9.84 -7.24 -12.57
C GLY A 93 -9.32 -7.35 -11.13
N MET A 94 -8.80 -6.26 -10.54
CA MET A 94 -8.40 -6.16 -9.14
C MET A 94 -9.46 -5.34 -8.37
N PRO A 95 -10.07 -5.91 -7.31
CA PRO A 95 -11.05 -5.15 -6.54
C PRO A 95 -10.41 -3.96 -5.80
N ASP A 96 -11.15 -2.87 -5.62
CA ASP A 96 -10.66 -1.63 -5.01
C ASP A 96 -9.98 -1.87 -3.64
N VAL A 97 -10.54 -2.76 -2.82
CA VAL A 97 -9.94 -3.12 -1.51
C VAL A 97 -8.60 -3.82 -1.68
N ALA A 98 -8.45 -4.65 -2.70
CA ALA A 98 -7.20 -5.33 -2.99
C ALA A 98 -6.14 -4.31 -3.45
N GLU A 99 -6.56 -3.30 -4.21
CA GLU A 99 -5.68 -2.21 -4.64
C GLU A 99 -5.19 -1.35 -3.51
N PHE A 100 -6.10 -0.97 -2.60
CA PHE A 100 -5.74 -0.29 -1.37
C PHE A 100 -4.68 -1.09 -0.59
N LEU A 101 -4.90 -2.40 -0.40
CA LEU A 101 -3.97 -3.29 0.30
C LEU A 101 -2.65 -3.50 -0.45
N ALA A 102 -2.66 -3.48 -1.78
CA ALA A 102 -1.48 -3.62 -2.62
C ALA A 102 -0.73 -2.29 -2.84
N GLY A 103 -1.31 -1.17 -2.42
CA GLY A 103 -0.80 0.17 -2.67
C GLY A 103 -0.81 0.54 -4.16
N THR A 104 -1.71 -0.06 -4.94
CA THR A 104 -1.94 0.29 -6.34
C THR A 104 -2.97 1.42 -6.47
N LEU A 105 -3.37 1.77 -7.71
CA LEU A 105 -4.17 2.96 -7.97
C LEU A 105 -5.48 2.55 -8.64
N PRO A 106 -6.64 2.75 -7.98
CA PRO A 106 -7.91 2.21 -8.45
C PRO A 106 -8.49 2.87 -9.69
N ASN A 107 -7.82 3.91 -10.17
CA ASN A 107 -8.20 4.69 -11.33
C ASN A 107 -7.20 4.58 -12.48
N ASP A 108 -6.23 3.65 -12.39
CA ASP A 108 -5.24 3.39 -13.42
C ASP A 108 -5.13 1.87 -13.68
N PRO A 109 -5.72 1.36 -14.77
CA PRO A 109 -5.78 -0.08 -15.03
C PRO A 109 -4.41 -0.72 -15.36
N ASN A 110 -3.33 0.07 -15.35
CA ASN A 110 -1.95 -0.43 -15.45
C ASN A 110 -1.30 -0.61 -14.07
N SER A 111 -1.91 -0.05 -13.03
CA SER A 111 -1.47 -0.13 -11.64
C SER A 111 -2.12 -1.34 -10.99
N VAL A 112 -1.67 -2.53 -11.34
CA VAL A 112 -2.25 -3.80 -10.87
C VAL A 112 -1.17 -4.69 -10.27
N LEU A 113 -1.41 -5.34 -9.12
CA LEU A 113 -0.48 -6.34 -8.61
C LEU A 113 -0.76 -7.70 -9.26
N GLN A 114 -0.16 -7.92 -10.43
CA GLN A 114 -0.39 -9.14 -11.22
C GLN A 114 0.92 -9.75 -11.74
N LEU A 115 1.03 -11.08 -11.64
CA LEU A 115 2.09 -11.83 -12.32
C LEU A 115 1.95 -11.72 -13.85
N SER A 116 3.06 -11.45 -14.52
CA SER A 116 3.16 -11.47 -15.97
C SER A 116 2.86 -12.87 -16.50
N ARG A 117 2.03 -12.95 -17.54
CA ARG A 117 1.72 -14.23 -18.21
C ARG A 117 2.94 -14.91 -18.83
N ASN A 118 3.96 -14.12 -19.17
CA ASN A 118 5.20 -14.59 -19.77
C ASN A 118 6.19 -15.02 -18.68
N VAL A 119 5.96 -16.19 -18.08
CA VAL A 119 6.88 -16.82 -17.12
C VAL A 119 7.93 -17.62 -17.90
N THR A 120 9.21 -17.44 -17.55
CA THR A 120 10.30 -18.24 -18.16
C THR A 120 10.66 -19.40 -17.26
N VAL A 121 10.44 -20.63 -17.72
CA VAL A 121 10.74 -21.86 -16.97
C VAL A 121 11.87 -22.63 -17.67
N THR A 122 12.87 -23.02 -16.89
CA THR A 122 13.93 -23.95 -17.29
C THR A 122 13.84 -25.22 -16.44
N GLN A 123 14.73 -26.18 -16.67
CA GLN A 123 14.79 -27.40 -15.85
C GLN A 123 15.10 -27.13 -14.37
N THR A 124 15.75 -26.00 -14.06
CA THR A 124 16.25 -25.71 -12.71
C THR A 124 15.82 -24.34 -12.17
N THR A 125 15.18 -23.51 -13.00
CA THR A 125 14.80 -22.15 -12.62
C THR A 125 13.44 -21.76 -13.16
N THR A 126 12.71 -20.94 -12.40
CA THR A 126 11.54 -20.22 -12.87
C THR A 126 11.72 -18.73 -12.62
N THR A 127 11.71 -17.92 -13.69
CA THR A 127 11.75 -16.46 -13.59
C THR A 127 10.34 -15.90 -13.63
N LEU A 128 9.96 -15.24 -12.55
CA LEU A 128 8.69 -14.55 -12.36
C LEU A 128 8.91 -13.06 -12.55
N GLN A 129 7.94 -12.41 -13.20
CA GLN A 129 7.86 -10.95 -13.31
C GLN A 129 6.44 -10.52 -12.96
N TRP A 130 6.28 -9.37 -12.33
CA TRP A 130 4.97 -8.78 -12.00
C TRP A 130 5.01 -7.27 -12.14
N SER A 131 3.83 -6.67 -12.31
CA SER A 131 3.61 -5.23 -12.19
C SER A 131 3.77 -4.82 -10.73
N ALA A 132 4.49 -3.73 -10.48
CA ALA A 132 4.96 -3.35 -9.15
C ALA A 132 4.96 -1.84 -8.95
N VAL A 133 4.90 -1.40 -7.70
CA VAL A 133 4.99 0.01 -7.31
C VAL A 133 6.38 0.29 -6.78
N ALA A 134 7.07 1.28 -7.36
CA ALA A 134 8.43 1.63 -6.94
C ALA A 134 8.50 1.98 -5.44
N GLY A 135 9.52 1.46 -4.75
CA GLY A 135 9.71 1.62 -3.30
C GLY A 135 9.03 0.55 -2.45
N LYS A 136 8.07 -0.21 -2.99
CA LYS A 136 7.43 -1.33 -2.30
C LYS A 136 8.31 -2.58 -2.28
N VAL A 137 8.14 -3.37 -1.22
CA VAL A 137 8.84 -4.64 -1.05
C VAL A 137 7.87 -5.79 -1.24
N TYR A 138 8.22 -6.72 -2.12
CA TYR A 138 7.42 -7.87 -2.48
C TYR A 138 8.11 -9.18 -2.09
N ARG A 139 7.31 -10.18 -1.75
CA ARG A 139 7.76 -11.56 -1.53
C ARG A 139 7.05 -12.49 -2.50
N VAL A 140 7.83 -13.32 -3.18
CA VAL A 140 7.28 -14.46 -3.92
C VAL A 140 7.06 -15.60 -2.95
N GLN A 141 5.89 -16.23 -3.05
CA GLN A 141 5.58 -17.44 -2.32
C GLN A 141 5.18 -18.55 -3.29
N TYR A 142 5.42 -19.78 -2.88
CA TYR A 142 5.15 -20.95 -3.71
C TYR A 142 4.52 -22.10 -2.93
N LYS A 143 3.87 -23.01 -3.67
CA LYS A 143 3.46 -24.33 -3.19
C LYS A 143 3.51 -25.33 -4.34
N ASP A 144 3.74 -26.60 -4.05
CA ASP A 144 3.90 -27.63 -5.08
C ASP A 144 2.55 -28.29 -5.43
N SER A 145 1.56 -28.18 -4.53
CA SER A 145 0.17 -28.54 -4.78
C SER A 145 -0.80 -27.44 -4.38
N LEU A 146 -1.90 -27.29 -5.13
CA LEU A 146 -2.99 -26.41 -4.72
C LEU A 146 -3.62 -26.83 -3.39
N SER A 147 -3.55 -28.13 -3.05
CA SER A 147 -4.06 -28.69 -1.80
C SER A 147 -3.12 -28.53 -0.60
N ASP A 148 -1.90 -28.02 -0.79
CA ASP A 148 -0.99 -27.78 0.33
C ASP A 148 -1.62 -26.75 1.30
N PRO A 149 -1.49 -26.97 2.63
CA PRO A 149 -2.20 -26.17 3.63
C PRO A 149 -1.69 -24.73 3.74
N GLY A 150 -0.53 -24.43 3.16
CA GLY A 150 0.11 -23.13 3.25
C GLY A 150 1.02 -22.84 2.08
N TRP A 151 1.42 -21.58 2.01
CA TRP A 151 2.42 -21.09 1.06
C TRP A 151 3.80 -21.07 1.72
N ASN A 152 4.83 -21.40 0.95
CA ASN A 152 6.22 -21.30 1.36
C ASN A 152 6.82 -20.00 0.84
N ASP A 153 7.65 -19.35 1.64
CA ASP A 153 8.37 -18.15 1.22
C ASP A 153 9.55 -18.52 0.33
N LEU A 154 9.60 -17.95 -0.88
CA LEU A 154 10.81 -18.01 -1.69
C LEU A 154 11.84 -17.03 -1.08
N PRO A 155 13.07 -17.47 -0.77
CA PRO A 155 14.07 -16.57 -0.20
C PRO A 155 14.38 -15.38 -1.09
N GLY A 156 14.46 -14.19 -0.48
CA GLY A 156 14.83 -12.95 -1.15
C GLY A 156 13.63 -12.06 -1.46
N ASP A 157 13.38 -11.10 -0.58
CA ASP A 157 12.40 -10.03 -0.83
C ASP A 157 12.91 -9.09 -1.92
N VAL A 158 12.00 -8.63 -2.78
CA VAL A 158 12.31 -7.77 -3.92
C VAL A 158 11.81 -6.37 -3.63
N THR A 159 12.72 -5.41 -3.53
CA THR A 159 12.37 -3.99 -3.50
C THR A 159 12.20 -3.51 -4.95
N ALA A 160 10.99 -3.13 -5.32
CA ALA A 160 10.71 -2.64 -6.67
C ALA A 160 11.34 -1.26 -6.88
N THR A 161 12.02 -1.08 -8.01
CA THR A 161 12.66 0.19 -8.38
C THR A 161 11.90 0.95 -9.48
N GLY A 162 10.82 0.35 -10.01
CA GLY A 162 10.01 0.91 -11.09
C GLY A 162 8.66 0.19 -11.17
N GLY A 163 7.97 0.34 -12.31
CA GLY A 163 6.63 -0.23 -12.55
C GLY A 163 6.56 -1.76 -12.64
N THR A 164 7.69 -2.46 -12.57
CA THR A 164 7.76 -3.92 -12.60
C THR A 164 8.85 -4.43 -11.65
N ALA A 165 8.71 -5.67 -11.20
CA ALA A 165 9.70 -6.38 -10.41
C ALA A 165 9.81 -7.84 -10.87
N SER A 166 10.93 -8.49 -10.56
CA SER A 166 11.18 -9.88 -10.94
C SER A 166 11.91 -10.65 -9.85
N GLN A 167 11.72 -11.97 -9.85
CA GLN A 167 12.42 -12.91 -8.96
C GLN A 167 12.64 -14.23 -9.67
N ILE A 168 13.74 -14.91 -9.34
CA ILE A 168 14.10 -16.22 -9.89
C ILE A 168 13.98 -17.27 -8.77
N ASP A 169 13.05 -18.20 -8.95
CA ASP A 169 13.03 -19.42 -8.15
C ASP A 169 14.09 -20.40 -8.68
N THR A 170 15.15 -20.63 -7.90
CA THR A 170 16.20 -21.61 -8.16
C THR A 170 16.04 -22.89 -7.32
N THR A 171 14.99 -22.96 -6.51
CA THR A 171 14.65 -24.10 -5.64
C THR A 171 13.73 -25.10 -6.33
N VAL A 172 13.44 -24.89 -7.61
CA VAL A 172 12.61 -25.76 -8.43
C VAL A 172 13.30 -27.12 -8.53
N THR A 173 12.87 -28.04 -7.69
CA THR A 173 13.15 -29.47 -7.86
C THR A 173 12.22 -30.02 -8.94
N SER A 174 12.59 -31.12 -9.61
CA SER A 174 11.89 -31.68 -10.77
C SER A 174 10.50 -32.30 -10.49
N GLY A 175 9.67 -31.63 -9.69
CA GLY A 175 8.27 -31.97 -9.47
C GLY A 175 7.39 -31.62 -10.67
N PRO A 176 6.17 -32.17 -10.75
CA PRO A 176 5.31 -32.02 -11.92
C PRO A 176 4.77 -30.60 -12.13
N GLN A 177 4.70 -29.78 -11.08
CA GLN A 177 4.18 -28.41 -11.12
C GLN A 177 4.56 -27.63 -9.86
N ARG A 178 4.50 -26.30 -9.94
CA ARG A 178 4.59 -25.38 -8.81
C ARG A 178 3.66 -24.19 -9.06
N PHE A 179 3.03 -23.70 -8.00
CA PHE A 179 2.12 -22.55 -8.02
C PHE A 179 2.80 -21.39 -7.30
N TYR A 180 2.60 -20.18 -7.81
CA TYR A 180 3.21 -18.98 -7.26
C TYR A 180 2.16 -17.93 -6.94
N ARG A 181 2.46 -17.10 -5.94
CA ARG A 181 1.80 -15.81 -5.72
C ARG A 181 2.82 -14.77 -5.31
N VAL A 182 2.46 -13.50 -5.46
CA VAL A 182 3.25 -12.37 -4.99
C VAL A 182 2.49 -11.71 -3.85
N GLN A 183 3.19 -11.40 -2.77
CA GLN A 183 2.65 -10.72 -1.60
C GLN A 183 3.38 -9.38 -1.43
N LEU A 184 2.64 -8.30 -1.19
CA LEU A 184 3.21 -7.06 -0.68
C LEU A 184 3.62 -7.23 0.79
N VAL A 185 4.85 -6.84 1.13
CA VAL A 185 5.39 -6.93 2.49
C VAL A 185 5.35 -5.58 3.21
N ARG A 186 5.72 -4.48 2.51
CA ARG A 186 5.72 -3.09 3.03
C ARG A 186 5.87 -2.07 1.91
#